data_AF-A0A5C6RV69-F1
#
_entry.id   AF-A0A5C6RV69-F1
#
_cell.length_a   1.000
_cell.length_b   1.000
_cell.length_c   1.000
_cell.angle_alpha   90.00
_cell.angle_beta   90.00
_cell.angle_gamma   90.00
#
_symmetry.space_group_name_H-M   'P 1'
#
loop_
_entity.id
_entity.type
_entity.pdbx_description
1 polymer ?
#
loop_
_entity_poly.entity_id
_entity_poly.type
_entity_poly.pdbx_seq_one_letter_code
_entity_poly.pdbx_strand_id
1 'polypeptide(L)'
;MTDALRLPDFIIAGAAKSATTWLQRSLQQSAAIHMPDHEPHFFSRRYDKGIDTYLEELGQAPDGVLLGEKSNSYLTEPEAAARIHKHIPDVKLVFQLRNPVARAYSDYCMLLRRGEVDADIAQHLDPDKAAEGRFLGDGRYAHHLQRFYDLFAPEQILVLRYEDVLSDPEGQLAKLGQHLGLSDALAPPLQSRVKDARATAVPRPLRKILAPFRPLLDPLRETAPMVKLRNLVARPQRYPAFEPSLKSAVRSYYQPQIDELSKLTATDFDIWRTDKG
;
A
#
# COMPACT_ATOMS: atom_id res chain seq x y z
N MET A 1 32.33 15.34 11.88
CA MET A 1 31.77 14.10 12.47
C MET A 1 30.68 13.68 11.50
N THR A 2 30.88 12.60 10.74
CA THR A 2 29.81 12.03 9.92
C THR A 2 28.81 11.43 10.89
N ASP A 3 27.65 12.07 11.07
CA ASP A 3 26.57 11.48 11.84
C ASP A 3 26.28 10.09 11.29
N ALA A 4 26.27 9.09 12.17
CA ALA A 4 25.98 7.73 11.78
C ALA A 4 24.58 7.67 11.16
N LEU A 5 24.45 6.99 10.03
CA LEU A 5 23.17 6.78 9.38
C LEU A 5 22.27 5.93 10.30
N ARG A 6 21.07 6.45 10.62
CA ARG A 6 20.15 5.83 11.57
C ARG A 6 19.25 4.80 10.86
N LEU A 7 19.06 3.64 11.49
CA LEU A 7 18.07 2.65 11.07
C LEU A 7 16.64 3.16 11.35
N PRO A 8 15.64 2.85 10.51
CA PRO A 8 14.26 3.20 10.80
C PRO A 8 13.75 2.46 12.04
N ASP A 9 13.01 3.17 12.88
CA ASP A 9 12.33 2.63 14.06
C ASP A 9 11.07 1.83 13.67
N PHE A 10 10.45 2.16 12.53
CA PHE A 10 9.28 1.45 12.04
C PHE A 10 9.18 1.39 10.51
N ILE A 11 8.45 0.38 10.01
CA ILE A 11 8.19 0.17 8.58
C ILE A 11 6.71 -0.12 8.36
N ILE A 12 6.06 0.65 7.50
CA ILE A 12 4.73 0.31 6.95
C ILE A 12 4.94 -0.59 5.73
N ALA A 13 4.91 -1.90 5.97
CA ALA A 13 5.32 -2.93 5.00
C ALA A 13 4.20 -3.39 4.06
N GLY A 14 2.97 -2.91 4.24
CA GLY A 14 1.85 -3.32 3.41
C GLY A 14 0.51 -2.81 3.89
N ALA A 15 -0.58 -3.08 3.17
CA ALA A 15 -0.61 -3.75 1.87
C ALA A 15 -0.86 -2.75 0.72
N ALA A 16 -0.48 -3.13 -0.51
CA ALA A 16 -0.83 -2.35 -1.68
C ALA A 16 -2.37 -2.23 -1.81
N LYS A 17 -2.84 -1.03 -2.18
CA LYS A 17 -4.28 -0.69 -2.34
C LYS A 17 -5.12 -0.66 -1.06
N SER A 18 -4.46 -0.63 0.09
CA SER A 18 -5.09 -0.54 1.42
C SER A 18 -4.89 0.82 2.08
N ALA A 19 -4.72 1.89 1.31
CA ALA A 19 -4.55 3.27 1.78
C ALA A 19 -3.33 3.56 2.68
N THR A 20 -2.24 2.81 2.53
CA THR A 20 -0.98 3.09 3.21
C THR A 20 -0.42 4.50 2.94
N THR A 21 -0.72 5.11 1.77
CA THR A 21 -0.38 6.53 1.50
C THR A 21 -1.13 7.51 2.41
N TRP A 22 -2.38 7.22 2.77
CA TRP A 22 -3.11 8.06 3.74
C TRP A 22 -2.46 7.96 5.13
N LEU A 23 -2.04 6.75 5.52
CA LEU A 23 -1.38 6.52 6.79
C LEU A 23 -0.05 7.28 6.88
N GLN A 24 0.83 7.11 5.89
CA GLN A 24 2.11 7.86 5.80
C GLN A 24 1.89 9.36 5.86
N ARG A 25 0.98 9.91 5.06
CA ARG A 25 0.74 11.35 5.06
C ARG A 25 0.15 11.88 6.36
N SER A 26 -0.65 11.07 7.06
CA SER A 26 -1.17 11.46 8.39
C SER A 26 -0.05 11.44 9.43
N LEU A 27 0.85 10.46 9.38
CA LEU A 27 2.02 10.39 10.28
C LEU A 27 3.00 11.55 10.03
N GLN A 28 3.21 11.93 8.78
CA GLN A 28 4.05 13.09 8.41
C GLN A 28 3.51 14.43 8.92
N GLN A 29 2.28 14.50 9.43
CA GLN A 29 1.77 15.69 10.11
C GLN A 29 2.28 15.82 11.56
N SER A 30 2.82 14.74 12.13
CA SER A 30 3.34 14.72 13.50
C SER A 30 4.80 15.14 13.54
N ALA A 31 5.14 16.12 14.38
CA ALA A 31 6.53 16.52 14.61
C ALA A 31 7.38 15.38 15.23
N ALA A 32 6.73 14.37 15.82
CA ALA A 32 7.39 13.20 16.38
C ALA A 32 7.80 12.14 15.33
N ILE A 33 7.46 12.34 14.05
CA ILE A 33 7.74 11.36 12.99
C ILE A 33 8.44 12.02 11.80
N HIS A 34 9.50 11.37 11.31
CA HIS A 34 10.16 11.65 10.05
C HIS A 34 9.99 10.47 9.09
N MET A 35 9.50 10.73 7.87
CA MET A 35 9.38 9.73 6.80
C MET A 35 9.60 10.37 5.43
N PRO A 36 10.27 9.69 4.48
CA PRO A 36 10.34 10.14 3.11
C PRO A 36 8.96 10.08 2.44
N ASP A 37 8.73 10.94 1.43
CA ASP A 37 7.48 10.96 0.66
C ASP A 37 7.35 9.77 -0.30
N HIS A 38 8.48 9.32 -0.87
CA HIS A 38 8.52 8.20 -1.79
C HIS A 38 8.57 6.85 -1.06
N GLU A 39 8.30 5.77 -1.80
CA GLU A 39 8.48 4.41 -1.28
C GLU A 39 9.89 3.93 -1.63
N PRO A 40 10.77 3.64 -0.65
CA PRO A 40 12.13 3.19 -0.95
C PRO A 40 12.16 1.88 -1.72
N HIS A 41 11.24 0.95 -1.40
CA HIS A 41 11.19 -0.40 -1.95
C HIS A 41 12.49 -1.19 -1.80
N PHE A 42 13.35 -0.84 -0.82
CA PHE A 42 14.68 -1.41 -0.64
C PHE A 42 14.64 -2.92 -0.41
N PHE A 43 13.89 -3.38 0.61
CA PHE A 43 13.82 -4.81 0.96
C PHE A 43 13.08 -5.68 -0.07
N SER A 44 12.57 -5.09 -1.15
CA SER A 44 11.96 -5.83 -2.28
C SER A 44 12.77 -5.69 -3.57
N ARG A 45 12.74 -4.51 -4.20
CA ARG A 45 13.23 -4.34 -5.58
C ARG A 45 14.65 -3.81 -5.69
N ARG A 46 15.21 -3.30 -4.60
CA ARG A 46 16.47 -2.52 -4.61
C ARG A 46 17.48 -3.00 -3.58
N TYR A 47 17.33 -4.23 -3.10
CA TYR A 47 18.18 -4.79 -2.05
C TYR A 47 19.65 -4.92 -2.49
N ASP A 48 19.88 -5.08 -3.80
CA ASP A 48 21.20 -5.10 -4.44
C ASP A 48 21.99 -3.79 -4.30
N LYS A 49 21.32 -2.68 -3.96
CA LYS A 49 21.96 -1.36 -3.79
C LYS A 49 22.77 -1.23 -2.50
N GLY A 50 22.63 -2.18 -1.57
CA GLY A 50 23.32 -2.13 -0.29
C GLY A 50 22.58 -1.26 0.74
N ILE A 51 22.77 -1.59 2.02
CA ILE A 51 22.05 -0.96 3.13
C ILE A 51 22.41 0.52 3.27
N ASP A 52 23.65 0.91 2.97
CA ASP A 52 24.09 2.30 3.11
C ASP A 52 23.29 3.25 2.21
N THR A 53 23.07 2.88 0.93
CA THR A 53 22.22 3.65 0.01
C THR A 53 20.77 3.77 0.51
N TYR A 54 20.26 2.74 1.18
CA TYR A 54 18.93 2.81 1.78
C TYR A 54 18.88 3.81 2.93
N LEU A 55 19.86 3.78 3.83
CA LEU A 55 19.88 4.69 4.97
C LEU A 55 20.15 6.14 4.55
N GLU A 56 21.00 6.36 3.55
CA GLU A 56 21.19 7.68 2.93
C GLU A 56 19.88 8.23 2.34
N GLU A 57 19.07 7.37 1.72
CA GLU A 57 17.78 7.74 1.14
C GLU A 57 16.70 8.04 2.19
N LEU A 58 16.75 7.39 3.35
CA LEU A 58 15.88 7.72 4.49
C LEU A 58 16.25 9.06 5.13
N GLY A 59 17.52 9.46 5.04
CA GLY A 59 18.02 10.69 5.65
C GLY A 59 18.16 10.58 7.16
N GLN A 60 18.28 11.74 7.81
CA GLN A 60 18.44 11.85 9.26
C GLN A 60 17.16 12.40 9.89
N ALA A 61 16.73 11.80 11.00
CA ALA A 61 15.68 12.32 11.86
C ALA A 61 16.32 13.04 13.06
N PRO A 62 15.76 14.18 13.53
CA PRO A 62 16.22 14.81 14.76
C PRO A 62 16.16 13.86 15.97
N ASP A 63 16.97 14.15 16.99
CA ASP A 63 16.91 13.40 18.25
C ASP A 63 15.50 13.42 18.84
N GLY A 64 15.03 12.24 19.28
CA GLY A 64 13.68 12.06 19.82
C GLY A 64 12.57 11.95 18.77
N VAL A 65 12.87 12.13 17.48
CA VAL A 65 11.93 11.90 16.37
C VAL A 65 12.07 10.46 15.87
N LEU A 66 10.96 9.76 15.66
CA LEU A 66 10.97 8.43 15.06
C LEU A 66 11.18 8.52 13.55
N LEU A 67 12.14 7.77 13.03
CA LEU A 67 12.39 7.57 11.61
C LEU A 67 11.58 6.36 11.13
N GLY A 68 10.79 6.53 10.07
CA GLY A 68 10.08 5.41 9.47
C GLY A 68 10.04 5.45 7.96
N GLU A 69 9.62 4.33 7.37
CA GLU A 69 9.40 4.25 5.92
C GLU A 69 8.09 3.54 5.58
N LYS A 70 7.68 3.64 4.31
CA LYS A 70 6.48 3.00 3.81
C LYS A 70 6.73 2.40 2.43
N SER A 71 6.77 1.08 2.36
CA SER A 71 6.91 0.32 1.11
C SER A 71 5.88 -0.80 1.07
N ASN A 72 4.82 -0.60 0.30
CA ASN A 72 3.68 -1.53 0.31
C ASN A 72 3.97 -2.90 -0.31
N SER A 73 5.09 -3.02 -1.04
CA SER A 73 5.53 -4.23 -1.72
C SER A 73 6.16 -5.26 -0.79
N TYR A 74 6.56 -4.87 0.43
CA TYR A 74 7.27 -5.79 1.32
C TYR A 74 6.40 -6.96 1.79
N LEU A 75 5.09 -6.74 1.98
CA LEU A 75 4.19 -7.80 2.39
C LEU A 75 4.23 -9.00 1.42
N THR A 76 4.21 -8.75 0.11
CA THR A 76 4.07 -9.84 -0.88
C THR A 76 5.41 -10.39 -1.35
N GLU A 77 6.49 -9.62 -1.26
CA GLU A 77 7.86 -10.05 -1.57
C GLU A 77 8.30 -11.20 -0.65
N PRO A 78 8.66 -12.38 -1.18
CA PRO A 78 9.06 -13.54 -0.36
C PRO A 78 10.23 -13.28 0.58
N GLU A 79 11.24 -12.54 0.13
CA GLU A 79 12.48 -12.33 0.86
C GLU A 79 12.45 -11.11 1.78
N ALA A 80 11.45 -10.24 1.68
CA ALA A 80 11.45 -8.97 2.40
C ALA A 80 11.51 -9.15 3.93
N ALA A 81 10.73 -10.06 4.50
CA ALA A 81 10.74 -10.32 5.94
C ALA A 81 12.14 -10.73 6.43
N ALA A 82 12.79 -11.68 5.74
CA ALA A 82 14.15 -12.14 6.07
C ALA A 82 15.19 -11.03 5.91
N ARG A 83 15.07 -10.21 4.86
CA ARG A 83 15.98 -9.09 4.62
C ARG A 83 15.82 -7.98 5.66
N ILE A 84 14.59 -7.66 6.07
CA ILE A 84 14.31 -6.71 7.16
C ILE A 84 14.90 -7.24 8.46
N HIS A 85 14.57 -8.48 8.84
CA HIS A 85 15.04 -9.08 10.09
C HIS A 85 16.58 -9.12 10.16
N LYS A 86 17.25 -9.41 9.05
CA LYS A 86 18.72 -9.42 8.97
C LYS A 86 19.35 -8.08 9.35
N HIS A 87 18.74 -6.96 8.99
CA HIS A 87 19.32 -5.62 9.15
C HIS A 87 18.74 -4.84 10.33
N ILE A 88 17.47 -5.07 10.64
CA ILE A 88 16.69 -4.27 11.60
C ILE A 88 15.73 -5.21 12.38
N PRO A 89 16.25 -6.15 13.17
CA PRO A 89 15.44 -7.18 13.84
C PRO A 89 14.45 -6.60 14.85
N ASP A 90 14.76 -5.46 15.46
CA ASP A 90 13.94 -4.83 16.51
C ASP A 90 12.88 -3.86 15.97
N VAL A 91 12.75 -3.73 14.65
CA VAL A 91 11.85 -2.76 14.01
C VAL A 91 10.38 -3.02 14.36
N LYS A 92 9.58 -1.95 14.44
CA LYS A 92 8.11 -2.05 14.49
C LYS A 92 7.53 -2.15 13.07
N LEU A 93 6.67 -3.13 12.84
CA LEU A 93 6.08 -3.44 11.54
C LEU A 93 4.59 -3.10 11.54
N VAL A 94 4.15 -2.36 10.54
CA VAL A 94 2.74 -1.97 10.38
C VAL A 94 2.19 -2.48 9.06
N PHE A 95 1.06 -3.18 9.14
CA PHE A 95 0.32 -3.68 7.98
C PHE A 95 -1.11 -3.15 7.99
N GLN A 96 -1.43 -2.27 7.04
CA GLN A 96 -2.80 -1.85 6.77
C GLN A 96 -3.41 -2.76 5.71
N LEU A 97 -4.37 -3.59 6.10
CA LEU A 97 -5.07 -4.52 5.23
C LEU A 97 -6.43 -3.98 4.83
N ARG A 98 -6.99 -4.47 3.74
CA ARG A 98 -8.30 -4.08 3.22
C ARG A 98 -9.03 -5.35 2.81
N ASN A 99 -10.36 -5.34 2.74
CA ASN A 99 -11.10 -6.44 2.14
C ASN A 99 -10.42 -6.93 0.84
N PRO A 100 -9.98 -8.19 0.76
CA PRO A 100 -9.14 -8.67 -0.33
C PRO A 100 -9.87 -8.64 -1.68
N VAL A 101 -11.21 -8.74 -1.69
CA VAL A 101 -12.06 -8.55 -2.88
C VAL A 101 -11.97 -7.11 -3.40
N ALA A 102 -12.16 -6.14 -2.50
CA ALA A 102 -12.11 -4.72 -2.85
C ALA A 102 -10.68 -4.26 -3.22
N ARG A 103 -9.67 -4.83 -2.56
CA ARG A 103 -8.25 -4.64 -2.87
C ARG A 103 -7.92 -5.15 -4.28
N ALA A 104 -8.32 -6.38 -4.61
CA ALA A 104 -8.10 -6.98 -5.93
C ALA A 104 -8.70 -6.14 -7.06
N TYR A 105 -9.96 -5.74 -6.92
CA TYR A 105 -10.62 -4.87 -7.89
C TYR A 105 -9.95 -3.50 -8.01
N SER A 106 -9.50 -2.90 -6.89
CA SER A 106 -8.78 -1.64 -6.91
C SER A 106 -7.43 -1.72 -7.62
N ASP A 107 -6.74 -2.86 -7.50
CA ASP A 107 -5.48 -3.11 -8.21
C ASP A 107 -5.72 -3.31 -9.71
N TYR A 108 -6.71 -4.12 -10.08
CA TYR A 108 -7.17 -4.29 -11.47
C TYR A 108 -7.48 -2.93 -12.12
N CYS A 109 -8.30 -2.10 -11.46
CA CYS A 109 -8.64 -0.77 -11.96
C CYS A 109 -7.41 0.13 -12.15
N MET A 110 -6.40 0.00 -11.28
CA MET A 110 -5.16 0.75 -11.41
C MET A 110 -4.37 0.32 -12.65
N LEU A 111 -4.19 -0.98 -12.86
CA LEU A 111 -3.46 -1.50 -14.02
C LEU A 111 -4.22 -1.27 -15.33
N LEU A 112 -5.56 -1.38 -15.28
CA LEU A 112 -6.43 -0.98 -16.38
C LEU A 112 -6.22 0.50 -16.73
N ARG A 113 -6.22 1.38 -15.73
CA ARG A 113 -5.96 2.81 -15.97
C ARG A 113 -4.56 3.05 -16.54
N ARG A 114 -3.56 2.23 -16.21
CA ARG A 114 -2.19 2.34 -16.75
C ARG A 114 -2.06 1.76 -18.16
N GLY A 115 -2.96 0.86 -18.55
CA GLY A 115 -2.93 0.18 -19.86
C GLY A 115 -2.17 -1.15 -19.84
N GLU A 116 -1.95 -1.70 -18.65
CA GLU A 116 -1.14 -2.92 -18.43
C GLU A 116 -1.98 -4.21 -18.52
N VAL A 117 -3.31 -4.11 -18.36
CA VAL A 117 -4.26 -5.22 -18.52
C VAL A 117 -5.42 -4.80 -19.42
N ASP A 118 -6.16 -5.73 -20.01
CA ASP A 118 -7.38 -5.44 -20.78
C ASP A 118 -8.61 -5.23 -19.86
N ALA A 119 -9.78 -5.05 -20.48
CA ALA A 119 -11.04 -4.78 -19.79
C ALA A 119 -11.83 -6.05 -19.41
N ASP A 120 -11.34 -7.24 -19.77
CA ASP A 120 -11.95 -8.52 -19.41
C ASP A 120 -11.65 -8.82 -17.94
N ILE A 121 -12.47 -8.26 -17.06
CA ILE A 121 -12.31 -8.40 -15.61
C ILE A 121 -12.30 -9.87 -15.16
N ALA A 122 -13.03 -10.76 -15.84
CA ALA A 122 -13.09 -12.17 -15.48
C ALA A 122 -11.76 -12.86 -15.76
N GLN A 123 -11.06 -12.53 -16.85
CA GLN A 123 -9.71 -13.05 -17.09
C GLN A 123 -8.74 -12.74 -15.94
N HIS A 124 -8.92 -11.62 -15.24
CA HIS A 124 -8.00 -11.12 -14.23
C HIS A 124 -8.41 -11.42 -12.78
N LEU A 125 -9.72 -11.61 -12.53
CA LEU A 125 -10.26 -11.77 -11.17
C LEU A 125 -11.02 -13.08 -10.95
N ASP A 126 -11.29 -13.89 -11.97
CA ASP A 126 -11.93 -15.19 -11.79
C ASP A 126 -10.96 -16.17 -11.10
N PRO A 127 -11.30 -16.70 -9.90
CA PRO A 127 -10.43 -17.63 -9.19
C PRO A 127 -9.99 -18.84 -10.02
N ASP A 128 -10.86 -19.36 -10.91
CA ASP A 128 -10.54 -20.52 -11.75
C ASP A 128 -9.45 -20.21 -12.79
N LYS A 129 -9.20 -18.93 -13.08
CA LYS A 129 -8.24 -18.47 -14.10
C LYS A 129 -7.05 -17.74 -13.51
N ALA A 130 -7.25 -17.03 -12.40
CA ALA A 130 -6.33 -16.01 -11.91
C ALA A 130 -5.92 -16.20 -10.44
N ALA A 131 -6.21 -17.34 -9.80
CA ALA A 131 -5.84 -17.60 -8.40
C ALA A 131 -4.36 -17.33 -8.11
N GLU A 132 -3.46 -17.72 -9.00
CA GLU A 132 -2.01 -17.50 -8.85
C GLU A 132 -1.57 -16.09 -9.28
N GLY A 133 -2.41 -15.37 -10.00
CA GLY A 133 -2.12 -14.02 -10.47
C GLY A 133 -2.11 -13.01 -9.33
N ARG A 134 -1.32 -11.93 -9.49
CA ARG A 134 -1.16 -10.87 -8.46
C ARG A 134 -2.46 -10.27 -7.91
N PHE A 135 -3.53 -10.26 -8.70
CA PHE A 135 -4.80 -9.70 -8.25
C PHE A 135 -5.47 -10.55 -7.17
N LEU A 136 -5.34 -11.87 -7.22
CA LEU A 136 -5.85 -12.74 -6.17
C LEU A 136 -4.76 -13.15 -5.18
N GLY A 137 -3.54 -13.31 -5.67
CA GLY A 137 -2.37 -13.68 -4.88
C GLY A 137 -2.06 -12.69 -3.78
N ASP A 138 -1.95 -11.40 -4.09
CA ASP A 138 -1.59 -10.36 -3.11
C ASP A 138 -2.62 -10.19 -1.98
N GLY A 139 -3.83 -10.75 -2.13
CA GLY A 139 -4.87 -10.75 -1.11
C GLY A 139 -4.81 -11.92 -0.14
N ARG A 140 -3.91 -12.89 -0.34
CA ARG A 140 -3.70 -14.03 0.58
C ARG A 140 -2.87 -13.60 1.79
N TYR A 141 -3.44 -12.70 2.60
CA TYR A 141 -2.69 -12.00 3.65
C TYR A 141 -2.08 -12.94 4.69
N ALA A 142 -2.78 -14.00 5.10
CA ALA A 142 -2.24 -14.96 6.07
C ALA A 142 -0.93 -15.60 5.57
N HIS A 143 -0.93 -16.08 4.32
CA HIS A 143 0.25 -16.64 3.66
C HIS A 143 1.44 -15.67 3.64
N HIS A 144 1.18 -14.39 3.39
CA HIS A 144 2.22 -13.36 3.32
C HIS A 144 2.72 -12.93 4.70
N LEU A 145 1.80 -12.71 5.65
CA LEU A 145 2.12 -12.31 7.01
C LEU A 145 2.84 -13.40 7.79
N GLN A 146 2.59 -14.68 7.49
CA GLN A 146 3.25 -15.79 8.16
C GLN A 146 4.78 -15.61 8.13
N ARG A 147 5.35 -15.17 7.00
CA ARG A 147 6.80 -14.92 6.86
C ARG A 147 7.34 -13.89 7.84
N PHE A 148 6.52 -12.94 8.25
CA PHE A 148 6.87 -11.94 9.27
C PHE A 148 6.68 -12.51 10.67
N TYR A 149 5.56 -13.20 10.94
CA TYR A 149 5.35 -13.85 12.25
C TYR A 149 6.36 -14.97 12.55
N ASP A 150 6.97 -15.59 11.54
CA ASP A 150 8.04 -16.57 11.70
C ASP A 150 9.36 -15.95 12.18
N LEU A 151 9.54 -14.63 12.02
CA LEU A 151 10.81 -13.94 12.26
C LEU A 151 10.72 -12.85 13.34
N PHE A 152 9.55 -12.26 13.54
CA PHE A 152 9.34 -11.14 14.47
C PHE A 152 8.37 -11.53 15.57
N ALA A 153 8.59 -10.98 16.77
CA ALA A 153 7.66 -11.18 17.86
C ALA A 153 6.29 -10.55 17.52
N PRO A 154 5.15 -11.16 17.95
CA PRO A 154 3.83 -10.61 17.68
C PRO A 154 3.65 -9.14 18.08
N GLU A 155 4.31 -8.69 19.15
CA GLU A 155 4.24 -7.32 19.67
C GLU A 155 5.01 -6.30 18.80
N GLN A 156 5.83 -6.78 17.86
CA GLN A 156 6.47 -5.96 16.83
C GLN A 156 5.54 -5.75 15.62
N ILE A 157 4.44 -6.49 15.51
CA ILE A 157 3.55 -6.44 14.34
C ILE A 157 2.21 -5.81 14.72
N LEU A 158 1.88 -4.70 14.08
CA LEU A 158 0.55 -4.09 14.14
C LEU A 158 -0.21 -4.32 12.84
N VAL A 159 -1.39 -4.91 12.95
CA VAL A 159 -2.34 -5.03 11.83
C VAL A 159 -3.49 -4.04 12.02
N LEU A 160 -3.75 -3.25 10.97
CA LEU A 160 -4.83 -2.27 10.89
C LEU A 160 -5.79 -2.65 9.76
N ARG A 161 -7.10 -2.44 9.97
CA ARG A 161 -8.12 -2.61 8.93
C ARG A 161 -8.37 -1.28 8.24
N TYR A 162 -8.45 -1.30 6.92
CA TYR A 162 -8.80 -0.15 6.11
C TYR A 162 -10.17 0.40 6.49
N GLU A 163 -11.12 -0.48 6.82
CA GLU A 163 -12.48 -0.12 7.20
C GLU A 163 -12.50 0.65 8.53
N ASP A 164 -11.67 0.24 9.50
CA ASP A 164 -11.52 0.96 10.78
C ASP A 164 -10.91 2.35 10.58
N VAL A 165 -9.94 2.47 9.67
CA VAL A 165 -9.35 3.76 9.30
C VAL A 165 -10.39 4.72 8.71
N LEU A 166 -11.40 4.20 8.01
CA LEU A 166 -12.49 5.01 7.48
C LEU A 166 -13.50 5.42 8.54
N SER A 167 -13.81 4.55 9.50
CA SER A 167 -14.83 4.79 10.53
C SER A 167 -14.29 5.57 11.73
N ASP A 168 -13.05 5.32 12.12
CA ASP A 168 -12.40 5.88 13.30
C ASP A 168 -10.90 6.16 13.03
N PRO A 169 -10.59 7.15 12.18
CA PRO A 169 -9.21 7.47 11.82
C PRO A 169 -8.37 7.92 13.03
N GLU A 170 -8.98 8.63 13.99
CA GLU A 170 -8.30 9.09 15.20
C GLU A 170 -7.91 7.93 16.11
N GLY A 171 -8.83 6.99 16.37
CA GLY A 171 -8.53 5.79 17.16
C GLY A 171 -7.49 4.89 16.50
N GLN A 172 -7.49 4.78 15.16
CA GLN A 172 -6.44 4.03 14.45
C GLN A 172 -5.06 4.70 14.55
N LEU A 173 -4.98 6.03 14.48
CA LEU A 173 -3.73 6.75 14.71
C LEU A 173 -3.27 6.63 16.17
N ALA A 174 -4.18 6.70 17.15
CA ALA A 174 -3.83 6.49 18.56
C ALA A 174 -3.25 5.08 18.79
N LYS A 175 -3.88 4.04 18.23
CA LYS A 175 -3.37 2.65 18.28
C LYS A 175 -1.98 2.53 17.66
N LEU A 176 -1.76 3.21 16.53
CA LEU A 176 -0.45 3.25 15.88
C LEU A 176 0.59 3.99 16.75
N GLY A 177 0.27 5.16 17.29
CA GLY A 177 1.16 5.90 18.19
C GLY A 177 1.59 5.08 19.40
N GLN A 178 0.65 4.35 20.02
CA GLN A 178 0.95 3.43 21.12
C GLN A 178 1.89 2.30 20.69
N HIS A 179 1.66 1.69 19.53
CA HIS A 179 2.53 0.63 19.00
C HIS A 179 3.96 1.12 18.72
N LEU A 180 4.09 2.37 18.28
CA LEU A 180 5.37 3.05 18.06
C LEU A 180 6.03 3.54 19.37
N GLY A 181 5.38 3.39 20.52
CA GLY A 181 5.90 3.82 21.81
C GLY A 181 5.91 5.34 22.01
N LEU A 182 5.08 6.08 21.28
CA LEU A 182 4.97 7.53 21.43
C LEU A 182 4.17 7.88 22.69
N SER A 183 4.72 8.79 23.50
CA SER A 183 4.05 9.32 24.71
C SER A 183 2.99 10.36 24.38
N ASP A 184 3.22 11.14 23.32
CA ASP A 184 2.32 12.19 22.86
C ASP A 184 1.39 11.68 21.75
N ALA A 185 0.20 12.26 21.68
CA ALA A 185 -0.74 11.97 20.62
C ALA A 185 -0.17 12.41 19.26
N LEU A 186 -0.40 11.58 18.23
CA LEU A 186 -0.15 11.98 16.85
C LEU A 186 -1.03 13.15 16.45
N ALA A 187 -0.59 13.88 15.44
CA ALA A 187 -1.40 14.91 14.80
C ALA A 187 -2.75 14.34 14.30
N PRO A 188 -3.81 15.16 14.24
CA PRO A 188 -5.10 14.73 13.72
C PRO A 188 -4.99 14.19 12.29
N PRO A 189 -5.82 13.20 11.92
CA PRO A 189 -5.76 12.58 10.61
C PRO A 189 -6.07 13.55 9.47
N LEU A 190 -5.56 13.23 8.27
CA LEU A 190 -5.98 13.92 7.06
C LEU A 190 -7.48 13.74 6.81
N GLN A 191 -8.21 14.86 6.79
CA GLN A 191 -9.66 14.88 6.54
C GLN A 191 -10.07 14.53 5.10
N SER A 192 -9.13 14.52 4.14
CA SER A 192 -9.42 14.28 2.72
C SER A 192 -8.95 12.92 2.23
N ARG A 193 -9.74 12.31 1.32
CA ARG A 193 -9.29 11.14 0.55
C ARG A 193 -8.08 11.55 -0.29
N VAL A 194 -6.90 11.01 0.05
CA VAL A 194 -5.59 11.33 -0.53
C VAL A 194 -5.49 11.08 -2.05
N LYS A 195 -6.46 10.43 -2.70
CA LYS A 195 -6.55 10.35 -4.16
C LYS A 195 -8.01 10.42 -4.60
N ASP A 196 -8.38 11.56 -5.18
CA ASP A 196 -9.61 11.67 -5.95
C ASP A 196 -9.57 10.66 -7.10
N ALA A 197 -10.49 9.69 -7.07
CA ALA A 197 -10.68 8.70 -8.14
C ALA A 197 -11.07 9.35 -9.49
N ARG A 198 -11.27 10.68 -9.48
CA ARG A 198 -11.56 11.53 -10.63
C ARG A 198 -10.32 12.06 -11.34
N ALA A 199 -9.12 11.58 -11.02
CA ALA A 199 -7.92 11.90 -11.79
C ALA A 199 -8.12 11.52 -13.26
N THR A 200 -8.36 12.54 -14.05
CA THR A 200 -8.62 12.55 -15.47
C THR A 200 -7.47 11.86 -16.21
N ALA A 201 -7.73 10.68 -16.77
CA ALA A 201 -6.73 9.89 -17.47
C ALA A 201 -6.81 10.12 -18.98
N VAL A 202 -5.66 10.32 -19.62
CA VAL A 202 -5.55 10.34 -21.09
C VAL A 202 -5.99 8.97 -21.64
N PRO A 203 -6.92 8.91 -22.62
CA PRO A 203 -7.40 7.66 -23.20
C PRO A 203 -6.26 6.76 -23.73
N ARG A 204 -6.44 5.44 -23.62
CA ARG A 204 -5.46 4.41 -24.04
C ARG A 204 -4.84 4.59 -25.44
N PRO A 205 -5.62 4.80 -26.52
CA PRO A 205 -5.03 4.96 -27.86
C PRO A 205 -4.12 6.18 -27.92
N LEU A 206 -4.53 7.29 -27.30
CA LEU A 206 -3.73 8.50 -27.24
C LEU A 206 -2.48 8.34 -26.38
N ARG A 207 -2.56 7.60 -25.26
CA ARG A 207 -1.37 7.29 -24.45
C ARG A 207 -0.35 6.45 -25.24
N LYS A 208 -0.78 5.48 -26.05
CA LYS A 208 0.13 4.68 -26.89
C LYS A 208 0.83 5.56 -27.95
N ILE A 209 0.10 6.49 -28.56
CA ILE A 209 0.65 7.45 -29.53
C ILE A 209 1.69 8.38 -28.88
N LEU A 210 1.43 8.84 -27.65
CA LEU A 210 2.31 9.76 -26.93
C LEU A 210 3.49 9.08 -26.22
N ALA A 211 3.49 7.76 -26.07
CA ALA A 211 4.51 7.02 -25.33
C ALA A 211 5.96 7.25 -25.86
N PRO A 212 6.22 7.27 -27.18
CA PRO A 212 7.56 7.53 -27.73
C PRO A 212 8.05 8.97 -27.48
N PHE A 213 7.13 9.92 -27.29
CA PHE A 213 7.44 11.34 -27.13
C PHE A 213 7.54 11.77 -25.66
N ARG A 214 7.42 10.84 -24.71
CA ARG A 214 7.46 11.13 -23.26
C ARG A 214 8.66 11.98 -22.83
N PRO A 215 9.91 11.70 -23.23
CA PRO A 215 11.07 12.49 -22.79
C PRO A 215 10.99 13.97 -23.19
N LEU A 216 10.33 14.26 -24.31
CA LEU A 216 10.13 15.61 -24.83
C LEU A 216 8.93 16.31 -24.16
N LEU A 217 7.90 15.54 -23.77
CA LEU A 217 6.65 16.05 -23.22
C LEU A 217 6.68 16.18 -21.69
N ASP A 218 7.50 15.38 -20.99
CA ASP A 218 7.59 15.36 -19.54
C ASP A 218 8.00 16.72 -18.94
N PRO A 219 8.95 17.49 -19.51
CA PRO A 219 9.27 18.84 -19.03
C PRO A 219 8.12 19.84 -19.16
N LEU A 220 7.21 19.62 -20.11
CA LEU A 220 6.08 20.50 -20.42
C LEU A 220 4.78 20.06 -19.71
N ARG A 221 4.80 18.91 -19.05
CA ARG A 221 3.61 18.20 -18.56
C ARG A 221 2.82 18.96 -17.50
N GLU A 222 3.50 19.79 -16.72
CA GLU A 222 2.88 20.60 -15.64
C GLU A 222 2.56 22.03 -16.08
N THR A 223 2.83 22.38 -17.34
CA THR A 223 2.46 23.70 -17.87
C THR A 223 0.94 23.86 -17.96
N ALA A 224 0.43 25.06 -17.70
CA ALA A 224 -1.00 25.36 -17.76
C ALA A 224 -1.69 24.95 -19.09
N PRO A 225 -1.06 25.11 -20.29
CA PRO A 225 -1.64 24.66 -21.55
C PRO A 225 -1.78 23.13 -21.63
N MET A 226 -0.77 22.38 -21.17
CA MET A 226 -0.79 20.92 -21.18
C MET A 226 -1.81 20.35 -20.20
N VAL A 227 -1.98 21.00 -19.04
CA VAL A 227 -3.03 20.64 -18.07
C VAL A 227 -4.42 20.89 -18.66
N LYS A 228 -4.65 22.02 -19.35
CA LYS A 228 -5.92 22.31 -20.04
C LYS A 228 -6.22 21.31 -21.15
N LEU A 229 -5.25 21.02 -22.01
CA LEU A 229 -5.39 20.04 -23.09
C LEU A 229 -5.69 18.64 -22.55
N ARG A 230 -4.98 18.24 -21.49
CA ARG A 230 -5.22 16.98 -20.80
C ARG A 230 -6.65 16.92 -20.24
N ASN A 231 -7.12 17.98 -19.61
CA ASN A 231 -8.47 18.02 -19.06
C ASN A 231 -9.55 18.01 -20.15
N LEU A 232 -9.27 18.56 -21.33
CA LEU A 232 -10.17 18.56 -22.48
C LEU A 232 -10.30 17.18 -23.13
N VAL A 233 -9.22 16.40 -23.17
CA VAL A 233 -9.21 15.05 -23.74
C VAL A 233 -9.52 13.96 -22.71
N ALA A 234 -9.43 14.30 -21.42
CA ALA A 234 -9.72 13.36 -20.37
C ALA A 234 -11.19 13.03 -20.32
N ARG A 235 -11.47 11.73 -20.33
CA ARG A 235 -12.80 11.19 -20.08
C ARG A 235 -12.79 10.53 -18.71
N PRO A 236 -13.91 10.58 -17.96
CA PRO A 236 -14.04 9.76 -16.76
C PRO A 236 -13.82 8.30 -17.17
N GLN A 237 -12.77 7.69 -16.63
CA GLN A 237 -12.46 6.29 -16.89
C GLN A 237 -13.59 5.45 -16.30
N ARG A 238 -14.47 4.90 -17.14
CA ARG A 238 -15.46 3.91 -16.72
C ARG A 238 -14.73 2.60 -16.50
N TYR A 239 -14.77 2.09 -15.27
CA TYR A 239 -14.23 0.78 -14.93
C TYR A 239 -15.30 -0.29 -15.23
N PRO A 240 -14.91 -1.48 -15.71
CA PRO A 240 -15.82 -2.60 -15.87
C PRO A 240 -16.55 -2.88 -14.56
N ALA A 241 -17.85 -3.14 -14.65
CA ALA A 241 -18.64 -3.50 -13.47
C ALA A 241 -18.09 -4.80 -12.87
N PHE A 242 -18.01 -4.85 -11.55
CA PHE A 242 -17.68 -6.08 -10.85
C PHE A 242 -18.97 -6.88 -10.67
N GLU A 243 -19.27 -7.71 -11.65
CA GLU A 243 -20.52 -8.49 -11.70
C GLU A 243 -20.74 -9.28 -10.39
N PRO A 244 -21.99 -9.34 -9.86
CA PRO A 244 -22.27 -9.97 -8.57
C PRO A 244 -21.80 -11.43 -8.47
N SER A 245 -21.94 -12.20 -9.55
CA SER A 245 -21.49 -13.60 -9.59
C SER A 245 -19.97 -13.73 -9.46
N LEU A 246 -19.22 -12.92 -10.21
CA LEU A 246 -17.75 -12.89 -10.13
C LEU A 246 -17.30 -12.40 -8.75
N LYS A 247 -17.93 -11.35 -8.20
CA LYS A 247 -17.63 -10.84 -6.86
C LYS A 247 -17.87 -11.93 -5.79
N SER A 248 -18.95 -12.69 -5.92
CA SER A 248 -19.26 -13.82 -5.05
C SER A 248 -18.22 -14.94 -5.16
N ALA A 249 -17.80 -15.30 -6.38
CA ALA A 249 -16.75 -16.29 -6.60
C ALA A 249 -15.43 -15.88 -5.93
N VAL A 250 -14.99 -14.62 -6.12
CA VAL A 250 -13.78 -14.09 -5.47
C VAL A 250 -13.91 -14.05 -3.94
N ARG A 251 -15.09 -13.71 -3.43
CA ARG A 251 -15.36 -13.76 -1.98
C ARG A 251 -15.23 -15.17 -1.44
N SER A 252 -15.87 -16.16 -2.09
CA SER A 252 -15.77 -17.57 -1.70
C SER A 252 -14.33 -18.06 -1.73
N TYR A 253 -13.57 -17.66 -2.75
CA TYR A 253 -12.15 -17.96 -2.85
C TYR A 253 -11.34 -17.47 -1.63
N TYR A 254 -11.68 -16.30 -1.07
CA TYR A 254 -10.96 -15.72 0.07
C TYR A 254 -11.43 -16.18 1.46
N GLN A 255 -12.57 -16.87 1.58
CA GLN A 255 -13.09 -17.29 2.89
C GLN A 255 -12.07 -18.08 3.74
N PRO A 256 -11.40 -19.14 3.23
CA PRO A 256 -10.44 -19.88 4.04
C PRO A 256 -9.22 -19.03 4.45
N GLN A 257 -8.77 -18.10 3.60
CA GLN A 257 -7.64 -17.21 3.92
C GLN A 257 -8.02 -16.13 4.93
N ILE A 258 -9.29 -15.71 4.98
CA ILE A 258 -9.80 -14.84 6.05
C ILE A 258 -9.78 -15.59 7.38
N ASP A 259 -10.18 -16.88 7.41
CA ASP A 259 -10.09 -17.71 8.61
C ASP A 259 -8.65 -17.87 9.12
N GLU A 260 -7.72 -18.16 8.20
CA GLU A 260 -6.29 -18.24 8.54
C GLU A 260 -5.75 -16.91 9.05
N LEU A 261 -6.14 -15.80 8.43
CA LEU A 261 -5.69 -14.47 8.82
C LEU A 261 -6.18 -14.11 10.22
N SER A 262 -7.46 -14.36 10.52
CA SER A 262 -8.03 -14.09 11.84
C SER A 262 -7.33 -14.87 12.94
N LYS A 263 -6.98 -16.14 12.68
CA LYS A 263 -6.21 -16.97 13.61
C LYS A 263 -4.79 -16.43 13.79
N LEU A 264 -4.10 -16.10 12.70
CA LEU A 264 -2.72 -15.64 12.72
C LEU A 264 -2.55 -14.32 13.50
N THR A 265 -3.46 -13.35 13.28
CA THR A 265 -3.31 -12.01 13.84
C THR A 265 -4.16 -11.75 15.08
N ALA A 266 -4.91 -12.76 15.56
CA ALA A 266 -5.93 -12.61 16.59
C ALA A 266 -6.88 -11.40 16.38
N THR A 267 -7.19 -11.09 15.12
CA THR A 267 -8.04 -9.95 14.72
C THR A 267 -9.26 -10.46 13.96
N ASP A 268 -10.43 -9.88 14.23
CA ASP A 268 -11.66 -10.21 13.51
C ASP A 268 -11.70 -9.54 12.13
N PHE A 269 -11.95 -10.32 11.08
CA PHE A 269 -12.11 -9.86 9.71
C PHE A 269 -13.47 -10.26 9.09
N ASP A 270 -14.45 -10.65 9.90
CA ASP A 270 -15.76 -11.12 9.42
C ASP A 270 -16.53 -10.07 8.60
N ILE A 271 -16.27 -8.78 8.83
CA ILE A 271 -16.82 -7.70 8.01
C ILE A 271 -16.51 -7.88 6.51
N TRP A 272 -15.37 -8.49 6.16
CA TRP A 272 -14.97 -8.76 4.78
C TRP A 272 -15.76 -9.90 4.11
N ARG A 273 -16.47 -10.71 4.89
CA ARG A 273 -17.36 -11.78 4.38
C ARG A 273 -18.67 -11.23 3.83
N THR A 274 -18.99 -9.97 4.11
CA THR A 274 -20.25 -9.35 3.69
C THR A 274 -20.09 -8.47 2.45
N ASP A 275 -21.21 -8.00 1.87
CA ASP A 275 -21.19 -7.00 0.80
C ASP A 275 -20.83 -5.59 1.26
N LYS A 276 -20.76 -5.36 2.58
CA LYS A 276 -20.48 -4.06 3.19
C LYS A 276 -18.99 -3.81 3.44
N GLY A 277 -18.15 -4.83 3.29
CA GLY A 277 -16.68 -4.73 3.39
C GLY A 277 -16.00 -4.35 2.08
#